data_AF-A0A0P8WWF4-F1
#
_entry.id   AF-A0A0P8WWF4-F1
#
_cell.length_a   1.000
_cell.length_b   1.000
_cell.length_c   1.000
_cell.angle_alpha   90.00
_cell.angle_beta   90.00
_cell.angle_gamma   90.00
#
_symmetry.space_group_name_H-M   'P 1'
#
loop_
_entity.id
_entity.type
_entity.pdbx_description
1 polymer ?
#
loop_
_entity_poly.entity_id
_entity_poly.type
_entity_poly.pdbx_seq_one_letter_code
_entity_poly.pdbx_strand_id
1 'polypeptide(L)'
;MVMTDPIADMLTRIRNANIVRHEIVDIPASNIKRAIGNILMEEGFVKKIEELMDGSVPIIRLTMKYGQSKERVITGLKRISKPGLRVYVGKEDIPKVLGGLGIAVISTSKGIMTDKQARKDGLGGEVLCYVW
;
A
#
# COMPACT_ATOMS: atom_id res chain seq x y z
N MET A 1 -10.09 -15.65 -15.40
CA MET A 1 -9.43 -14.36 -15.69
C MET A 1 -8.03 -14.41 -15.10
N VAL A 2 -6.99 -14.10 -15.88
CA VAL A 2 -5.60 -14.18 -15.41
C VAL A 2 -5.25 -12.91 -14.63
N MET A 3 -4.83 -13.04 -13.37
CA MET A 3 -4.40 -11.90 -12.54
C MET A 3 -2.98 -11.48 -12.94
N THR A 4 -2.81 -10.27 -13.46
CA THR A 4 -1.52 -9.78 -14.00
C THR A 4 -0.74 -8.89 -13.03
N ASP A 5 -1.41 -8.07 -12.21
CA ASP A 5 -0.77 -7.25 -11.16
C ASP A 5 -1.53 -7.38 -9.82
N PRO A 6 -1.05 -8.24 -8.92
CA PRO A 6 -1.68 -8.44 -7.60
C PRO A 6 -1.65 -7.19 -6.71
N ILE A 7 -0.69 -6.28 -6.88
CA ILE A 7 -0.59 -5.06 -6.09
C ILE A 7 -1.63 -4.06 -6.58
N ALA A 8 -1.78 -3.90 -7.89
CA ALA A 8 -2.82 -3.04 -8.46
C ALA A 8 -4.23 -3.52 -8.08
N ASP A 9 -4.46 -4.84 -8.01
CA ASP A 9 -5.70 -5.43 -7.51
C ASP A 9 -5.95 -5.04 -6.03
N MET A 10 -4.96 -5.22 -5.15
CA MET A 10 -5.04 -4.81 -3.74
C MET A 10 -5.43 -3.33 -3.60
N LEU A 11 -4.72 -2.43 -4.28
CA LEU A 11 -4.99 -0.98 -4.22
C LEU A 11 -6.38 -0.64 -4.76
N THR A 12 -6.84 -1.35 -5.80
CA THR A 12 -8.17 -1.12 -6.38
C THR A 12 -9.27 -1.59 -5.43
N ARG A 13 -9.11 -2.74 -4.76
CA ARG A 13 -10.07 -3.21 -3.74
C ARG A 13 -10.20 -2.21 -2.60
N ILE A 14 -9.07 -1.72 -2.08
CA ILE A 14 -9.06 -0.70 -1.02
C ILE A 14 -9.74 0.58 -1.51
N ARG A 15 -9.42 1.06 -2.71
CA ARG A 15 -10.05 2.27 -3.29
C ARG A 15 -11.56 2.11 -3.41
N ASN A 16 -12.03 0.98 -3.94
CA ASN A 16 -13.45 0.75 -4.15
C ASN A 16 -14.20 0.70 -2.82
N ALA A 17 -13.66 -0.03 -1.84
CA ALA A 17 -14.21 -0.07 -0.49
C ALA A 17 -14.24 1.31 0.18
N ASN A 18 -13.18 2.10 0.03
CA ASN A 18 -13.10 3.46 0.54
C ASN A 18 -14.14 4.39 -0.10
N ILE A 19 -14.42 4.23 -1.40
CA ILE A 19 -15.45 5.01 -2.11
C ILE A 19 -16.83 4.75 -1.51
N VAL A 20 -17.19 3.49 -1.32
CA VAL A 20 -18.51 3.10 -0.77
C VAL A 20 -18.55 3.06 0.77
N ARG A 21 -17.45 3.45 1.43
CA ARG A 21 -17.29 3.50 2.89
C ARG A 21 -17.46 2.15 3.60
N HIS A 22 -17.02 1.07 2.97
CA HIS A 22 -16.95 -0.24 3.63
C HIS A 22 -15.88 -0.23 4.73
N GLU A 23 -16.21 -0.83 5.87
CA GLU A 23 -15.30 -0.91 7.02
C GLU A 23 -14.24 -2.00 6.85
N ILE A 24 -14.55 -3.04 6.07
CA ILE A 24 -13.72 -4.24 5.94
C ILE A 24 -13.43 -4.50 4.45
N VAL A 25 -12.19 -4.89 4.16
CA VAL A 25 -11.74 -5.32 2.83
C VAL A 25 -10.94 -6.60 2.95
N ASP A 26 -11.39 -7.63 2.24
CA ASP A 26 -10.69 -8.92 2.18
C ASP A 26 -9.90 -9.05 0.87
N ILE A 27 -8.62 -9.39 1.01
CA ILE A 27 -7.65 -9.41 -0.09
C ILE A 27 -6.84 -10.71 -0.01
N PRO A 28 -6.68 -11.47 -1.11
CA PRO A 28 -5.82 -12.66 -1.11
C PRO A 28 -4.39 -12.29 -0.71
N ALA A 29 -3.85 -12.98 0.28
CA ALA A 29 -2.58 -12.64 0.90
C ALA A 29 -1.38 -12.94 -0.02
N SER A 30 -0.35 -12.11 0.11
CA SER A 30 1.00 -12.38 -0.38
C SER A 30 2.00 -11.64 0.50
N ASN A 31 3.27 -12.04 0.50
CA ASN A 31 4.27 -11.40 1.35
C ASN A 31 4.38 -9.89 1.09
N ILE A 32 4.30 -9.49 -0.18
CA ILE A 32 4.31 -8.08 -0.58
C ILE A 32 3.06 -7.35 -0.09
N LYS A 33 1.87 -7.96 -0.24
CA LYS A 33 0.61 -7.35 0.22
C LYS A 33 0.57 -7.20 1.74
N ARG A 34 1.11 -8.18 2.49
CA ARG A 34 1.26 -8.10 3.95
C ARG A 34 2.15 -6.91 4.34
N ALA A 35 3.31 -6.76 3.71
CA ALA A 35 4.21 -5.65 3.97
C ALA A 35 3.55 -4.29 3.67
N ILE A 36 2.87 -4.14 2.52
CA ILE A 36 2.13 -2.91 2.18
C ILE A 36 1.03 -2.65 3.21
N GLY A 37 0.25 -3.67 3.59
CA GLY A 37 -0.82 -3.53 4.56
C GLY A 37 -0.33 -3.11 5.95
N ASN A 38 0.81 -3.65 6.40
CA ASN A 38 1.46 -3.23 7.65
C ASN A 38 1.89 -1.77 7.61
N ILE A 39 2.54 -1.33 6.51
CA ILE A 39 2.92 0.08 6.32
C ILE A 39 1.70 0.99 6.36
N LEU A 40 0.60 0.61 5.70
CA LEU A 40 -0.65 1.38 5.75
C LEU A 40 -1.21 1.51 7.17
N MET A 41 -1.05 0.48 8.00
CA MET A 41 -1.49 0.48 9.39
C MET A 41 -0.59 1.36 10.26
N GLU A 42 0.73 1.22 10.12
CA GLU A 42 1.74 1.99 10.87
C GLU A 42 1.65 3.49 10.57
N GLU A 43 1.44 3.87 9.30
CA GLU A 43 1.21 5.26 8.89
C GLU A 43 -0.22 5.75 9.18
N GLY A 44 -1.08 4.88 9.73
CA GLY A 44 -2.41 5.24 10.22
C GLY A 44 -3.49 5.45 9.15
N PHE A 45 -3.27 4.96 7.93
CA PHE A 45 -4.25 4.96 6.83
C PHE A 45 -5.33 3.89 7.01
N VAL A 46 -4.97 2.73 7.57
CA VAL A 46 -5.90 1.67 7.96
C VAL A 46 -5.84 1.46 9.48
N LYS A 47 -6.95 1.00 10.07
CA LYS A 47 -7.07 0.84 11.52
C LYS A 47 -6.42 -0.45 12.00
N LYS A 48 -6.58 -1.54 11.25
CA LYS A 48 -6.12 -2.87 11.63
C LYS A 48 -5.88 -3.72 10.39
N ILE A 49 -4.90 -4.60 10.47
CA ILE A 49 -4.68 -5.71 9.54
C ILE A 49 -4.78 -7.02 10.30
N GLU A 50 -5.48 -8.00 9.73
CA GLU A 50 -5.63 -9.34 10.27
C GLU A 50 -5.37 -10.36 9.17
N GLU A 51 -4.78 -11.49 9.52
CA GLU A 51 -4.61 -12.61 8.61
C GLU A 51 -5.60 -13.71 9.00
N LEU A 52 -6.40 -14.12 8.03
CA LEU A 52 -7.40 -15.18 8.16
C LEU A 52 -6.96 -16.36 7.30
N MET A 53 -6.95 -17.55 7.89
CA MET A 53 -6.83 -18.79 7.14
C MET A 53 -8.24 -19.23 6.74
N ASP A 54 -8.66 -18.82 5.54
CA ASP A 54 -9.92 -19.24 4.94
C ASP A 54 -9.62 -20.04 3.66
N GLY A 55 -9.64 -21.37 3.79
CA GLY A 55 -9.32 -22.30 2.71
C GLY A 55 -7.83 -22.40 2.37
N SER A 56 -7.52 -22.65 1.09
CA SER A 56 -6.15 -22.95 0.63
C SER A 56 -5.24 -21.73 0.50
N VAL A 57 -5.81 -20.52 0.42
CA VAL A 57 -5.06 -19.27 0.23
C VAL A 57 -5.37 -18.34 1.39
N PRO A 58 -4.36 -17.92 2.19
CA PRO A 58 -4.60 -16.99 3.28
C PRO A 58 -5.18 -15.66 2.77
N ILE A 59 -6.01 -15.02 3.60
CA ILE A 59 -6.66 -13.74 3.30
C ILE A 59 -6.14 -12.69 4.28
N ILE A 60 -5.84 -11.50 3.75
CA ILE A 60 -5.59 -10.30 4.55
C ILE A 60 -6.90 -9.55 4.66
N ARG A 61 -7.39 -9.39 5.88
CA ARG A 61 -8.52 -8.54 6.23
C ARG A 61 -8.02 -7.18 6.70
N LEU A 62 -8.38 -6.13 5.99
CA LEU A 62 -8.08 -4.74 6.34
C LEU A 62 -9.31 -4.09 6.94
N THR A 63 -9.16 -3.49 8.13
CA THR A 63 -10.16 -2.60 8.70
C THR A 63 -9.84 -1.16 8.30
N MET A 64 -10.71 -0.56 7.50
CA MET A 64 -10.60 0.81 7.00
C MET A 64 -10.75 1.82 8.14
N LYS A 65 -10.06 2.95 8.03
CA LYS A 65 -10.15 4.06 8.98
C LYS A 65 -10.94 5.21 8.37
N TYR A 66 -11.90 5.72 9.12
CA TYR A 66 -12.71 6.88 8.76
C TYR A 66 -12.67 7.92 9.90
N GLY A 67 -12.76 9.20 9.55
CA GLY A 67 -12.86 10.29 10.51
C GLY A 67 -14.22 10.34 11.22
N GLN A 68 -14.37 11.23 12.20
CA GLN A 68 -15.60 11.37 13.00
C GLN A 68 -16.84 11.62 12.14
N SER A 69 -16.71 12.42 11.08
CA SER A 69 -17.77 12.71 10.10
C SER A 69 -17.83 11.72 8.93
N LYS A 70 -17.29 10.51 9.09
CA LYS A 70 -17.10 9.51 8.01
C LYS A 70 -16.27 10.02 6.82
N GLU A 71 -15.36 10.94 7.10
CA GLU A 71 -14.37 11.41 6.14
C GLU A 71 -13.37 10.31 5.83
N ARG A 72 -12.94 10.22 4.57
CA ARG A 72 -11.99 9.22 4.11
C ARG A 72 -10.58 9.66 4.52
N VAL A 73 -9.86 8.80 5.24
CA VAL A 73 -8.45 9.06 5.58
C VAL A 73 -7.56 8.88 4.36
N ILE A 74 -7.83 7.86 3.54
CA ILE A 74 -7.18 7.67 2.25
C ILE A 74 -7.93 8.50 1.23
N THR A 75 -7.27 9.44 0.58
CA THR A 75 -7.84 10.27 -0.49
C THR A 75 -7.41 9.77 -1.88
N GLY A 76 -6.25 9.12 -1.98
CA GLY A 76 -5.67 8.64 -3.23
C GLY A 76 -4.79 7.40 -3.07
N LEU A 77 -4.89 6.50 -4.05
CA LEU A 77 -4.06 5.31 -4.18
C LEU A 77 -3.60 5.20 -5.64
N LYS A 78 -2.29 5.12 -5.87
CA LYS A 78 -1.73 5.05 -7.23
C LYS A 78 -0.60 4.04 -7.34
N ARG A 79 -0.75 3.07 -8.25
CA ARG A 79 0.32 2.14 -8.65
C ARG A 79 1.31 2.86 -9.56
N ILE A 80 2.60 2.79 -9.23
CA ILE A 80 3.68 3.45 -9.98
C ILE A 80 4.42 2.46 -10.88
N SER A 81 5.17 1.52 -10.32
CA SER A 81 5.97 0.54 -11.10
C SER A 81 5.14 -0.63 -11.65
N LYS A 82 4.55 -0.54 -12.85
CA LYS A 82 3.66 -1.59 -13.39
C LYS A 82 4.45 -2.69 -14.12
N PRO A 83 3.90 -3.91 -14.35
CA PRO A 83 4.61 -4.96 -15.08
C PRO A 83 5.17 -4.54 -16.45
N GLY A 84 4.46 -3.68 -17.18
CA GLY A 84 4.92 -3.16 -18.48
C GLY A 84 5.89 -1.97 -18.41
N LEU A 85 6.04 -1.32 -17.25
CA LEU A 85 7.00 -0.24 -17.03
C LEU A 85 7.39 -0.20 -15.55
N ARG A 86 8.57 -0.74 -15.27
CA ARG A 86 9.13 -0.73 -13.92
C ARG A 86 9.79 0.61 -13.62
N VAL A 87 9.56 1.11 -12.41
CA VAL A 87 10.05 2.44 -11.98
C VAL A 87 10.96 2.26 -10.78
N TYR A 88 12.24 2.58 -10.97
CA TYR A 88 13.27 2.53 -9.94
C TYR A 88 13.81 3.93 -9.67
N VAL A 89 14.21 4.18 -8.43
CA VAL A 89 14.80 5.45 -8.01
C VAL A 89 16.06 5.21 -7.18
N GLY A 90 17.06 6.08 -7.36
CA GLY A 90 18.22 6.15 -6.48
C GLY A 90 17.85 6.72 -5.11
N LYS A 91 18.77 6.62 -4.15
CA LYS A 91 18.56 7.13 -2.77
C LYS A 91 18.30 8.64 -2.70
N GLU A 92 18.88 9.41 -3.64
CA GLU A 92 18.73 10.87 -3.70
C GLU A 92 17.43 11.28 -4.43
N ASP A 93 16.93 10.42 -5.33
CA ASP A 93 15.78 10.70 -6.19
C ASP A 93 14.46 10.14 -5.64
N ILE A 94 14.44 9.79 -4.35
CA ILE A 94 13.25 9.24 -3.71
C ILE A 94 12.11 10.27 -3.78
N PRO A 95 10.97 9.94 -4.42
CA PRO A 95 9.89 10.89 -4.66
C PRO A 95 9.20 11.30 -3.36
N LYS A 96 8.78 12.57 -3.28
CA LYS A 96 7.92 13.07 -2.19
C LYS A 96 6.48 13.13 -2.69
N VAL A 97 5.57 12.40 -2.02
CA VAL A 97 4.13 12.41 -2.37
C VAL A 97 3.48 13.60 -1.68
N LEU A 98 2.82 14.48 -2.46
CA LEU A 98 2.21 15.74 -1.97
C LEU A 98 3.14 16.56 -1.07
N GLY A 99 4.41 16.72 -1.46
CA GLY A 99 5.39 17.48 -0.68
C GLY A 99 5.80 16.82 0.66
N GLY A 100 5.43 15.57 0.90
CA GLY A 100 5.69 14.82 2.13
C GLY A 100 4.46 14.58 3.01
N LEU A 101 3.28 15.04 2.57
CA LEU A 101 2.00 14.76 3.23
C LEU A 101 1.48 13.35 2.95
N GLY A 102 1.84 12.77 1.81
CA GLY A 102 1.58 11.36 1.50
C GLY A 102 2.83 10.50 1.71
N ILE A 103 2.68 9.20 1.44
CA ILE A 103 3.77 8.24 1.49
C ILE A 103 4.01 7.62 0.11
N ALA A 104 5.27 7.33 -0.19
CA ALA A 104 5.63 6.40 -1.25
C ALA A 104 6.13 5.09 -0.64
N VAL A 105 5.62 3.97 -1.13
CA VAL A 105 6.05 2.64 -0.71
C VAL A 105 7.10 2.14 -1.69
N ILE A 106 8.27 1.77 -1.15
CA ILE A 106 9.47 1.45 -1.93
C ILE A 106 9.95 0.05 -1.56
N SER A 107 10.19 -0.78 -2.58
CA SER A 107 10.88 -2.05 -2.40
C SER A 107 12.38 -1.84 -2.50
N THR A 108 13.10 -2.02 -1.40
CA THR A 108 14.56 -1.87 -1.31
C THR A 108 15.23 -3.23 -1.11
N SER A 109 16.55 -3.26 -1.07
CA SER A 109 17.34 -4.46 -0.75
C SER A 109 17.12 -4.97 0.69
N LYS A 110 16.68 -4.11 1.62
CA LYS A 110 16.39 -4.48 3.02
C LYS A 110 14.92 -4.82 3.27
N GLY A 111 14.08 -4.76 2.23
CA GLY A 111 12.64 -4.99 2.34
C GLY A 111 11.81 -3.82 1.82
N ILE A 112 10.50 -3.92 2.03
CA ILE A 112 9.53 -2.90 1.62
C ILE A 112 9.36 -1.91 2.77
N MET A 113 9.48 -0.62 2.48
CA MET A 113 9.43 0.44 3.48
C MET A 113 8.87 1.74 2.89
N THR A 114 8.66 2.75 3.73
CA THR A 114 8.24 4.09 3.31
C THR A 114 9.40 4.89 2.74
N ASP A 115 9.10 5.92 1.97
CA ASP A 115 10.08 6.85 1.41
C ASP A 115 10.87 7.59 2.50
N LYS A 116 10.26 7.86 3.65
CA LYS A 116 10.94 8.45 4.81
C LYS A 116 12.00 7.49 5.36
N GLN A 117 11.65 6.22 5.54
CA GLN A 117 12.56 5.20 6.04
C GLN A 117 13.68 4.90 5.03
N ALA A 118 13.34 4.81 3.74
CA ALA A 118 14.31 4.62 2.67
C ALA A 118 15.35 5.77 2.60
N ARG A 119 14.91 7.03 2.75
CA ARG A 119 15.84 8.17 2.86
C ARG A 119 16.73 8.09 4.09
N LYS A 120 16.16 7.73 5.25
CA LYS A 120 16.90 7.60 6.50
C LYS A 120 18.00 6.53 6.40
N ASP A 121 17.70 5.41 5.75
CA ASP A 121 18.63 4.30 5.57
C ASP A 121 19.57 4.49 4.36
N GLY A 122 19.38 5.55 3.57
CA GLY A 122 20.17 5.84 2.37
C GLY A 122 19.98 4.82 1.24
N LEU A 123 18.79 4.24 1.10
CA LEU A 123 18.48 3.17 0.15
C LEU A 123 17.54 3.64 -0.96
N GLY A 124 17.91 3.36 -2.21
CA GLY A 124 16.99 3.43 -3.36
C GLY A 124 16.18 2.14 -3.54
N GLY A 125 15.37 2.08 -4.59
CA GLY A 125 14.58 0.88 -4.87
C GLY A 125 13.50 1.04 -5.93
N GLU A 126 12.62 0.03 -6.03
CA GLU A 126 11.45 0.07 -6.91
C GLU A 126 10.31 0.82 -6.23
N VAL A 127 9.73 1.81 -6.91
CA VAL A 127 8.59 2.59 -6.39
C VAL A 127 7.31 1.82 -6.66
N LEU A 128 6.75 1.19 -5.62
CA LEU A 128 5.57 0.34 -5.76
C LEU A 128 4.30 1.19 -5.95
N CYS A 129 3.98 2.02 -4.97
CA CYS A 129 2.77 2.81 -4.99
C CYS A 129 2.89 4.08 -4.15
N TYR A 130 2.01 5.01 -4.43
CA TYR A 130 1.79 6.23 -3.66
C TYR A 130 0.44 6.14 -2.97
N VAL A 131 0.40 6.65 -1.75
CA VAL A 131 -0.79 6.71 -0.90
C VAL A 131 -0.86 8.09 -0.25
N TRP A 132 -2.04 8.71 -0.30
CA TRP A 132 -2.33 9.99 0.33
C TRP A 132 -3.84 10.12 0.57
#